data_AF-A0A7L1FMD1-F1
#
_entry.id   AF-A0A7L1FMD1-F1
#
_cell.length_a   1.000
_cell.length_b   1.000
_cell.length_c   1.000
_cell.angle_alpha   90.00
_cell.angle_beta   90.00
_cell.angle_gamma   90.00
#
_symmetry.space_group_name_H-M   'P 1'
#
loop_
_entity.id
_entity.type
_entity.pdbx_description
1 polymer ?
#
loop_
_entity_poly.entity_id
_entity_poly.type
_entity_poly.pdbx_seq_one_letter_code
_entity_poly.pdbx_strand_id
1 'polypeptide(L)'
;QVISGGHYDVDCYVEDPNSKTIYQETKKQYDSFSHHTELKGVYTFCFSNEFSTFSHKIVYFDFQVGDEPPILPNMNNRVTALTQLESACVTIHEMLNAVIDSQTHYRLREAQDRSRAEELNGRVSYWSVGETLILFVVSIGQVMLLKSFFTEKRPSSGGA
;
A
#
# COMPACT_ATOMS: atom_id res chain seq x y z
N GLN A 1 3.41 -8.41 0.08
CA GLN A 1 2.15 -7.63 -0.03
C GLN A 1 2.34 -6.47 -1.00
N VAL A 2 1.39 -6.20 -1.88
CA VAL A 2 1.40 -5.00 -2.74
C VAL A 2 0.74 -3.83 -2.00
N ILE A 3 1.49 -2.74 -1.80
CA ILE A 3 1.05 -1.55 -1.07
C ILE A 3 0.22 -0.63 -1.96
N SER A 4 0.69 -0.40 -3.19
CA SER A 4 0.10 0.55 -4.14
C SER A 4 0.39 0.16 -5.59
N GLY A 5 -0.44 0.66 -6.52
CA GLY A 5 -0.28 0.50 -7.97
C GLY A 5 -1.29 -0.42 -8.63
N GLY A 6 -2.01 0.10 -9.64
CA GLY A 6 -2.90 -0.66 -10.51
C GLY A 6 -3.94 -1.49 -9.74
N HIS A 7 -4.04 -2.78 -10.05
CA HIS A 7 -4.94 -3.73 -9.38
C HIS A 7 -4.37 -4.33 -8.08
N TYR A 8 -3.31 -3.75 -7.52
CA TYR A 8 -2.63 -4.23 -6.33
C TYR A 8 -2.09 -5.66 -6.45
N ASP A 9 -1.76 -6.12 -7.67
CA ASP A 9 -1.30 -7.46 -7.99
C ASP A 9 0.16 -7.48 -8.48
N VAL A 10 0.92 -8.54 -8.26
CA VAL A 10 2.29 -8.71 -8.79
C VAL A 10 2.54 -10.19 -9.08
N ASP A 11 3.42 -10.48 -10.05
CA ASP A 11 3.92 -11.83 -10.28
C ASP A 11 5.16 -12.05 -9.40
N CYS A 12 5.24 -13.19 -8.73
CA CYS A 12 6.34 -13.53 -7.85
C CYS A 12 6.86 -14.92 -8.19
N TYR A 13 8.19 -15.08 -8.24
CA TYR A 13 8.80 -16.40 -8.31
C TYR A 13 10.09 -16.45 -7.51
N VAL A 14 10.41 -17.66 -7.03
CA VAL A 14 11.63 -17.94 -6.25
C VAL A 14 12.37 -19.08 -6.92
N GLU A 15 13.67 -18.90 -7.10
CA GLU A 15 14.58 -19.89 -7.67
C GLU A 15 15.60 -20.37 -6.63
N ASP A 16 15.94 -21.65 -6.73
CA ASP A 16 17.02 -22.27 -5.96
C ASP A 16 18.41 -21.93 -6.54
N PRO A 17 19.51 -22.34 -5.88
CA PRO A 17 20.86 -22.09 -6.36
C PRO A 17 21.21 -22.72 -7.72
N ASN A 18 20.40 -23.65 -8.21
CA ASN A 18 20.54 -24.29 -9.52
C ASN A 18 19.58 -23.68 -10.57
N SER A 19 18.98 -22.52 -10.28
CA SER A 19 17.99 -21.84 -11.13
C SER A 19 16.71 -22.67 -11.36
N LYS A 20 16.38 -23.58 -10.45
CA LYS A 20 15.09 -24.28 -10.47
C LYS A 20 14.07 -23.44 -9.71
N THR A 21 12.94 -23.13 -10.35
CA THR A 21 11.82 -22.44 -9.71
C THR A 21 11.19 -23.34 -8.64
N ILE A 22 11.19 -22.86 -7.40
CA ILE A 22 10.61 -23.55 -6.23
C ILE A 22 9.27 -22.95 -5.79
N TYR A 23 8.99 -21.72 -6.23
CA TYR A 23 7.71 -21.05 -6.00
C TYR A 23 7.43 -20.12 -7.18
N GLN A 24 6.18 -20.11 -7.65
CA GLN A 24 5.74 -19.24 -8.72
C GLN A 24 4.26 -18.95 -8.57
N GLU A 25 3.91 -17.68 -8.47
CA GLU A 25 2.55 -17.21 -8.37
C GLU A 25 2.35 -15.97 -9.23
N THR A 26 1.20 -15.88 -9.88
CA THR A 26 0.87 -14.77 -10.79
C THR A 26 -0.28 -13.94 -10.25
N LYS A 27 -0.20 -12.63 -10.43
CA LYS A 27 -1.24 -11.64 -10.06
C LYS A 27 -1.73 -11.75 -8.62
N LYS A 28 -0.80 -11.94 -7.67
CA LYS A 28 -1.13 -11.99 -6.24
C LYS A 28 -1.02 -10.61 -5.60
N GLN A 29 -1.95 -10.30 -4.70
CA GLN A 29 -1.88 -9.07 -3.89
C GLN A 29 -1.10 -9.27 -2.58
N TYR A 30 -1.26 -10.45 -2.00
CA TYR A 30 -0.62 -10.86 -0.77
C TYR A 30 -0.39 -12.37 -0.85
N ASP A 31 0.77 -12.81 -0.39
CA ASP A 31 1.03 -14.22 -0.14
C ASP A 31 2.13 -14.37 0.92
N SER A 32 2.21 -15.54 1.53
CA SER A 32 3.29 -15.97 2.42
C SER A 32 3.75 -17.36 2.01
N PHE A 33 5.07 -17.52 1.86
CA PHE A 33 5.68 -18.77 1.41
C PHE A 33 6.79 -19.19 2.36
N SER A 34 6.63 -20.36 2.96
CA SER A 34 7.64 -21.00 3.82
C SER A 34 8.23 -22.22 3.12
N HIS A 35 9.55 -22.30 3.06
CA HIS A 35 10.26 -23.40 2.40
C HIS A 35 11.47 -23.85 3.21
N HIS A 36 11.69 -25.15 3.25
CA HIS A 36 12.89 -25.73 3.83
C HIS A 36 13.98 -25.86 2.76
N THR A 37 15.14 -25.24 2.98
CA THR A 37 16.22 -25.20 1.98
C THR A 37 16.94 -26.55 1.89
N GLU A 38 16.77 -27.24 0.76
CA GLU A 38 17.45 -28.52 0.49
C GLU A 38 18.92 -28.33 0.08
N LEU A 39 19.23 -27.20 -0.57
CA LEU A 39 20.54 -26.90 -1.14
C LEU A 39 21.15 -25.68 -0.48
N LYS A 40 22.46 -25.74 -0.22
CA LYS A 40 23.23 -24.58 0.23
C LYS A 40 23.59 -23.72 -0.98
N GLY A 41 23.24 -22.44 -0.93
CA GLY A 41 23.59 -21.49 -1.97
C GLY A 41 22.72 -20.24 -1.94
N VAL A 42 22.74 -19.51 -3.04
CA VAL A 42 21.96 -18.27 -3.21
C VAL A 42 20.59 -18.62 -3.77
N TYR A 43 19.54 -18.18 -3.07
CA TYR A 43 18.17 -18.22 -3.57
C TYR A 43 17.81 -16.86 -4.15
N THR A 44 17.10 -16.84 -5.28
CA THR A 44 16.71 -15.60 -5.96
C THR A 44 15.21 -15.39 -5.85
N PHE A 45 14.81 -14.22 -5.35
CA PHE A 45 13.42 -13.79 -5.22
C PHE A 45 13.14 -12.71 -6.26
N CYS A 46 12.16 -12.94 -7.12
CA CYS A 46 11.83 -12.06 -8.23
C CYS A 46 10.39 -11.59 -8.14
N PHE A 47 10.19 -10.28 -8.33
CA PHE A 47 8.88 -9.65 -8.47
C PHE A 47 8.77 -9.02 -9.85
N SER A 48 7.82 -9.48 -10.66
CA SER A 48 7.61 -8.99 -12.02
C SER A 48 6.33 -8.18 -12.14
N ASN A 49 6.44 -7.07 -12.88
CA ASN A 49 5.35 -6.18 -13.26
C ASN A 49 5.24 -6.06 -14.79
N GLU A 50 5.61 -7.10 -15.53
CA GLU A 50 5.58 -7.05 -17.00
C GLU A 50 4.15 -6.88 -17.55
N PHE A 51 3.14 -7.37 -16.82
CA PHE A 51 1.75 -7.31 -17.25
C PHE A 51 1.07 -5.95 -17.06
N SER A 52 1.61 -5.04 -16.25
CA SER A 52 1.04 -3.67 -16.09
C SER A 52 1.96 -2.64 -16.74
N THR A 53 1.68 -2.29 -17.99
CA THR A 53 2.45 -1.28 -18.77
C THR A 53 2.23 0.16 -18.31
N PHE A 54 1.21 0.44 -17.52
CA PHE A 54 0.79 1.81 -17.21
C PHE A 54 1.01 2.23 -15.75
N SER A 55 1.21 1.30 -14.81
CA SER A 55 1.28 1.61 -13.38
C SER A 55 2.49 0.99 -12.71
N HIS A 56 3.27 1.82 -12.00
CA HIS A 56 4.29 1.36 -11.05
C HIS A 56 3.63 0.69 -9.85
N LYS A 57 4.31 -0.32 -9.28
CA LYS A 57 3.84 -1.07 -8.12
C LYS A 57 4.85 -0.96 -6.98
N ILE A 58 4.33 -0.79 -5.76
CA ILE A 58 5.13 -0.79 -4.54
C ILE A 58 4.84 -2.10 -3.80
N VAL A 59 5.87 -2.90 -3.58
CA VAL A 59 5.76 -4.22 -2.93
C VAL A 59 6.50 -4.19 -1.60
N TYR A 60 5.80 -4.55 -0.52
CA TYR A 60 6.39 -4.91 0.76
C TYR A 60 6.77 -6.39 0.75
N PHE A 61 8.04 -6.67 1.01
CA PHE A 61 8.59 -8.01 1.12
C PHE A 61 9.32 -8.14 2.45
N ASP A 62 9.03 -9.22 3.16
CA ASP A 62 9.71 -9.59 4.40
C ASP A 62 10.32 -10.98 4.22
N PHE A 63 11.54 -11.16 4.73
CA PHE A 63 12.31 -12.39 4.55
C PHE A 63 12.92 -12.82 5.87
N GLN A 64 12.54 -14.02 6.32
CA GLN A 64 12.96 -14.59 7.59
C GLN A 64 13.72 -15.89 7.33
N VAL A 65 14.90 -16.04 7.95
CA VAL A 65 15.78 -17.21 7.75
C VAL A 65 16.00 -17.93 9.06
N GLY A 66 15.48 -19.17 9.14
CA GLY A 66 15.69 -20.05 10.27
C GLY A 66 15.05 -19.54 11.57
N ASP A 67 15.31 -20.27 12.65
CA ASP A 67 14.96 -19.82 13.99
C ASP A 67 15.97 -18.78 14.45
N GLU A 68 15.49 -17.72 15.11
CA GLU A 68 16.36 -16.72 15.73
C GLU A 68 17.22 -17.43 16.79
N PRO A 69 18.57 -17.28 16.74
CA PRO A 69 19.44 -18.00 17.65
C PRO A 69 19.07 -17.67 19.10
N PRO A 70 18.99 -18.68 19.99
CA PRO A 70 18.64 -18.43 21.38
C PRO A 70 19.64 -17.44 21.98
N ILE A 71 19.10 -16.39 22.62
CA ILE A 71 19.86 -15.26 23.19
C ILE A 71 20.92 -15.74 24.19
N LEU A 72 20.70 -16.91 24.79
CA LEU A 72 21.58 -17.50 25.79
C LEU A 72 21.96 -18.94 25.40
N PRO A 73 23.27 -19.23 25.21
CA PRO A 73 23.75 -20.58 24.99
C PRO A 73 23.70 -21.40 26.29
N ASN A 74 23.11 -22.60 26.24
CA ASN A 74 23.08 -23.63 27.30
C ASN A 74 22.19 -23.37 28.54
N MET A 75 20.87 -23.51 28.38
CA MET A 75 19.90 -23.59 29.49
C MET A 75 19.95 -24.89 30.33
N ASN A 76 20.82 -25.86 30.01
CA ASN A 76 20.61 -27.24 30.44
C ASN A 76 21.18 -27.65 31.80
N ASN A 77 21.82 -26.80 32.63
CA ASN A 77 22.47 -27.36 33.83
C ASN A 77 22.62 -26.58 35.15
N ARG A 78 22.14 -25.34 35.36
CA ARG A 78 22.19 -24.70 36.70
C ARG A 78 21.06 -23.70 36.96
N VAL A 79 20.14 -24.04 37.87
CA VAL A 79 19.12 -23.10 38.39
C VAL A 79 19.77 -22.22 39.47
N THR A 80 20.07 -20.96 39.14
CA THR A 80 20.61 -19.93 40.04
C THR A 80 19.83 -18.62 39.84
N ALA A 81 20.04 -17.56 40.63
CA ALA A 81 19.37 -16.26 40.41
C ALA A 81 19.59 -15.68 39.00
N LEU A 82 20.66 -16.12 38.30
CA LEU A 82 20.86 -15.87 36.87
C LEU A 82 19.63 -16.29 36.04
N THR A 83 18.98 -17.41 36.35
CA THR A 83 17.86 -17.94 35.55
C THR A 83 16.61 -17.08 35.60
N GLN A 84 16.39 -16.29 36.66
CA GLN A 84 15.26 -15.34 36.71
C GLN A 84 15.51 -14.13 35.80
N LEU A 85 16.75 -13.62 35.80
CA LEU A 85 17.15 -12.50 34.94
C LEU A 85 17.19 -12.92 33.47
N GLU A 86 17.69 -14.13 33.20
CA GLU A 86 17.70 -14.76 31.87
C GLU A 86 16.28 -14.99 31.35
N SER A 87 15.39 -15.54 32.17
CA SER A 87 13.97 -15.72 31.80
C SER A 87 13.30 -14.37 31.51
N ALA A 88 13.55 -13.34 32.33
CA ALA A 88 13.02 -12.01 32.08
C ALA A 88 13.57 -11.43 30.76
N CYS A 89 14.84 -11.67 30.44
CA CYS A 89 15.45 -11.21 29.18
C CYS A 89 14.80 -11.87 27.96
N VAL A 90 14.57 -13.19 28.00
CA VAL A 90 13.86 -13.92 26.93
C VAL A 90 12.44 -13.39 26.78
N THR A 91 11.69 -13.23 27.87
CA THR A 91 10.31 -12.70 27.82
C THR A 91 10.28 -11.27 27.25
N ILE A 92 11.21 -10.39 27.64
CA ILE A 92 11.28 -9.03 27.09
C ILE A 92 11.57 -9.06 25.60
N HIS A 93 12.48 -9.93 25.14
CA HIS A 93 12.79 -10.06 23.72
C HIS A 93 11.58 -10.53 22.90
N GLU A 94 10.86 -11.56 23.36
CA GLU A 94 9.62 -12.02 22.71
C GLU A 94 8.57 -10.90 22.63
N MET A 95 8.40 -10.12 23.72
CA MET A 95 7.48 -8.99 23.73
C MET A 95 7.92 -7.88 22.78
N LEU A 96 9.21 -7.61 22.68
CA LEU A 96 9.75 -6.62 21.72
C LEU A 96 9.52 -7.07 20.28
N ASN A 97 9.73 -8.36 19.96
CA ASN A 97 9.44 -8.90 18.64
C ASN A 97 7.95 -8.77 18.29
N ALA A 98 7.06 -9.06 19.24
CA ALA A 98 5.62 -8.83 19.05
C ALA A 98 5.27 -7.35 18.80
N VAL A 99 5.95 -6.42 19.49
CA VAL A 99 5.77 -4.98 19.27
C VAL A 99 6.29 -4.57 17.88
N ILE A 100 7.43 -5.09 17.45
CA ILE A 100 8.02 -4.79 16.13
C ILE A 100 7.08 -5.28 15.01
N ASP A 101 6.55 -6.50 15.11
CA ASP A 101 5.59 -7.03 14.15
C ASP A 101 4.33 -6.16 14.08
N SER A 102 3.76 -5.80 15.23
CA SER A 102 2.60 -4.92 15.30
C SER A 102 2.86 -3.54 14.68
N GLN A 103 4.01 -2.92 14.99
CA GLN A 103 4.39 -1.63 14.39
C GLN A 103 4.54 -1.73 12.88
N THR A 104 5.11 -2.83 12.39
CA THR A 104 5.29 -3.08 10.96
C THR A 104 3.95 -3.20 10.26
N HIS A 105 3.00 -3.94 10.85
CA HIS A 105 1.62 -4.01 10.36
C HIS A 105 0.96 -2.62 10.25
N TYR A 106 1.07 -1.80 11.31
CA TYR A 106 0.48 -0.46 11.31
C TYR A 106 1.13 0.47 10.29
N ARG A 107 2.46 0.46 10.17
CA ARG A 107 3.19 1.26 9.18
C ARG A 107 2.79 0.89 7.75
N LEU A 108 2.66 -0.39 7.48
CA LEU A 108 2.26 -0.90 6.16
C LEU A 108 0.84 -0.46 5.80
N ARG A 109 -0.08 -0.57 6.77
CA ARG A 109 -1.46 -0.12 6.62
C ARG A 109 -1.56 1.39 6.43
N GLU A 110 -0.84 2.17 7.22
CA GLU A 110 -0.79 3.63 7.09
C GLU A 110 -0.28 4.04 5.70
N ALA A 111 0.80 3.41 5.21
CA ALA A 111 1.34 3.69 3.89
C ALA A 111 0.32 3.41 2.76
N GLN A 112 -0.38 2.27 2.86
CA GLN A 112 -1.44 1.92 1.90
C GLN A 112 -2.62 2.89 1.97
N ASP A 113 -3.10 3.21 3.17
CA ASP A 113 -4.24 4.11 3.37
C ASP A 113 -3.89 5.55 2.94
N ARG A 114 -2.65 5.99 3.17
CA ARG A 114 -2.14 7.28 2.70
C ARG A 114 -2.15 7.36 1.17
N SER A 115 -1.63 6.34 0.49
CA SER A 115 -1.66 6.28 -0.99
C SER A 115 -3.10 6.38 -1.52
N ARG A 116 -4.04 5.64 -0.91
CA ARG A 116 -5.46 5.69 -1.29
C ARG A 116 -6.09 7.06 -1.03
N ALA A 117 -5.75 7.69 0.09
CA ALA A 117 -6.26 9.00 0.45
C ALA A 117 -5.79 10.08 -0.54
N GLU A 118 -4.53 10.04 -0.97
CA GLU A 118 -3.97 10.96 -1.96
C GLU A 118 -4.66 10.81 -3.33
N GLU A 119 -4.83 9.57 -3.81
CA GLU A 119 -5.57 9.28 -5.05
C GLU A 119 -7.03 9.75 -5.00
N LEU A 120 -7.73 9.45 -3.90
CA LEU A 120 -9.12 9.84 -3.72
C LEU A 120 -9.25 11.36 -3.65
N ASN A 121 -8.36 12.03 -2.90
CA ASN A 121 -8.36 13.47 -2.76
C ASN A 121 -8.15 14.17 -4.11
N GLY A 122 -7.20 13.70 -4.93
CA GLY A 122 -6.98 14.26 -6.27
C GLY A 122 -8.21 14.14 -7.17
N ARG A 123 -8.85 12.96 -7.18
CA ARG A 123 -10.08 12.73 -7.96
C ARG A 123 -11.24 13.59 -7.49
N VAL A 124 -11.49 13.63 -6.18
CA VAL A 124 -12.57 14.44 -5.58
C VAL A 124 -12.33 15.92 -5.89
N SER A 125 -11.11 16.42 -5.70
CA SER A 125 -10.75 17.81 -5.99
C SER A 125 -11.05 18.18 -7.44
N TYR A 126 -10.70 17.33 -8.41
CA TYR A 126 -10.98 17.58 -9.82
C TYR A 126 -12.49 17.66 -10.12
N TRP A 127 -13.28 16.73 -9.60
CA TRP A 127 -14.74 16.75 -9.75
C TRP A 127 -15.38 17.96 -9.07
N SER A 128 -14.91 18.34 -7.89
CA SER A 128 -15.41 19.52 -7.17
C SER A 128 -15.11 20.83 -7.90
N VAL A 129 -13.93 20.96 -8.53
CA VAL A 129 -13.62 22.12 -9.39
C VAL A 129 -14.57 22.18 -10.58
N GLY A 130 -14.83 21.05 -11.23
CA GLY A 130 -15.78 20.96 -12.34
C GLY A 130 -17.20 21.38 -11.94
N GLU A 131 -17.69 20.86 -10.82
CA GLU A 131 -19.01 21.22 -10.28
C GLU A 131 -19.10 22.73 -9.96
N THR A 132 -18.05 23.27 -9.32
CA THR A 132 -17.99 24.70 -8.99
C THR A 132 -18.08 25.57 -10.24
N LEU A 133 -17.38 25.20 -11.33
CA LEU A 133 -17.46 25.91 -12.61
C LEU A 133 -18.86 25.86 -13.22
N ILE A 134 -19.53 24.70 -13.17
CA ILE A 134 -20.91 24.54 -13.66
C ILE A 134 -21.86 25.44 -12.88
N LEU A 135 -21.74 25.52 -11.55
CA LEU A 135 -22.57 26.40 -10.73
C LEU A 135 -22.41 27.88 -11.09
N PHE A 136 -21.18 28.33 -11.40
CA PHE A 136 -20.95 29.69 -11.90
C PHE A 136 -21.64 29.93 -13.25
N VAL A 137 -21.53 29.00 -14.20
CA VAL A 137 -22.17 29.12 -15.52
C VAL A 137 -23.70 29.18 -15.38
N VAL A 138 -24.29 28.31 -14.58
CA VAL A 138 -25.74 28.29 -14.32
C VAL A 138 -26.18 29.60 -13.66
N SER A 139 -25.42 30.09 -12.67
CA SER A 139 -25.74 31.34 -11.97
C SER A 139 -25.73 32.55 -12.91
N ILE A 140 -24.72 32.67 -13.79
CA ILE A 140 -24.68 33.73 -14.81
C ILE A 140 -25.84 33.58 -15.80
N GLY A 141 -26.11 32.35 -16.26
CA GLY A 141 -27.22 32.04 -17.16
C GLY A 141 -28.57 32.45 -16.57
N GLN A 142 -28.81 32.14 -15.29
CA GLN A 142 -30.02 32.53 -14.56
C GLN A 142 -30.20 34.06 -14.54
N VAL A 143 -29.13 34.82 -14.24
CA VAL A 143 -29.18 36.29 -14.24
C VAL A 143 -29.46 36.85 -15.63
N MET A 144 -28.82 36.31 -16.67
CA MET A 144 -29.05 36.76 -18.05
C MET A 144 -30.47 36.47 -18.52
N LEU A 145 -31.02 35.29 -18.22
CA LEU A 145 -32.41 34.94 -18.54
C LEU A 145 -33.39 35.88 -17.84
N LEU A 146 -33.20 36.14 -16.54
CA LEU A 146 -34.03 37.11 -15.80
C LEU A 146 -33.94 38.51 -16.43
N LYS A 147 -32.74 39.01 -16.76
CA LYS A 147 -32.60 40.30 -17.46
C LYS A 147 -33.30 40.30 -18.82
N SER A 148 -33.29 39.20 -19.56
CA SER A 148 -33.99 39.09 -20.85
C SER A 148 -35.50 39.17 -20.70
N PHE A 149 -36.09 38.63 -19.62
CA PHE A 149 -37.53 38.74 -19.37
C PHE A 149 -37.95 40.18 -19.02
N PHE A 150 -37.09 40.96 -18.36
CA PHE A 150 -37.39 42.34 -17.97
C PHE A 150 -36.91 43.41 -18.96
N THR A 151 -36.21 43.04 -20.03
CA THR A 151 -35.78 43.97 -21.08
C THR A 151 -36.84 44.03 -22.20
N GLU A 152 -37.76 44.99 -22.12
CA GLU A 152 -38.65 45.31 -23.26
C GLU A 152 -37.82 45.80 -24.46
N LYS A 153 -38.06 45.21 -25.64
CA LYS A 153 -37.56 45.78 -26.90
C LYS A 153 -38.30 47.09 -27.16
N ARG A 154 -37.61 48.23 -26.94
CA ARG A 154 -38.11 49.53 -27.42
C ARG A 154 -38.34 49.42 -28.93
N PRO A 155 -39.56 49.65 -29.46
CA PRO A 155 -39.74 49.75 -30.89
C PRO A 155 -38.90 50.93 -31.36
N SER A 156 -37.99 50.67 -32.31
CA SER A 156 -37.33 51.72 -33.06
C SER A 156 -38.42 52.58 -33.67
N SER A 157 -38.55 53.83 -33.21
CA SER A 157 -39.34 54.85 -33.86
C SER A 157 -38.75 55.06 -35.26
N GLY A 158 -39.21 54.25 -36.20
CA GLY A 158 -39.03 54.46 -37.63
C GLY A 158 -39.80 55.73 -37.98
N GLY A 159 -39.05 56.76 -38.38
CA GLY A 159 -39.61 58.02 -38.80
C GLY A 159 -40.42 57.88 -40.08
N ALA A 160 -41.54 58.60 -40.10
CA ALA A 160 -42.02 59.43 -41.21
C ALA A 160 -43.13 60.33 -40.65
#